data_AF-A0A3D5VFN0-F1
#
_entry.id   AF-A0A3D5VFN0-F1
#
_cell.length_a   1.000
_cell.length_b   1.000
_cell.length_c   1.000
_cell.angle_alpha   90.00
_cell.angle_beta   90.00
_cell.angle_gamma   90.00
#
_symmetry.space_group_name_H-M   'P 1'
#
loop_
_entity.id
_entity.type
_entity.pdbx_description
1 polymer ?
#
loop_
_entity_poly.entity_id
_entity_poly.type
_entity_poly.pdbx_seq_one_letter_code
_entity_poly.pdbx_strand_id
1 'polypeptide(L)'
;HMKLATTAPYGNFDYPFDLVNLAKGAGATFVARGATSQPRHLEKLISQGLDHNGFSLVEVVTQCPTYFGRKNKMGSPVDMLQWQRENTSTSGKEGTIP
;
A
#
# COMPACT_ATOMS: atom_id res chain seq x y z
N HIS A 1 -11.95 2.16 4.44
CA HIS A 1 -12.83 3.09 5.18
C HIS A 1 -13.38 2.42 6.45
N MET A 2 -13.64 3.15 7.55
CA MET A 2 -14.15 2.64 8.84
C MET A 2 -13.30 1.52 9.50
N LYS A 3 -11.97 1.61 9.40
CA LYS A 3 -11.06 0.69 10.10
C LYS A 3 -10.84 1.14 11.55
N LEU A 4 -10.71 0.19 12.46
CA LEU A 4 -10.52 0.41 13.89
C LEU A 4 -9.04 0.59 14.24
N ALA A 5 -8.75 1.53 15.14
CA ALA A 5 -7.42 1.75 15.74
C ALA A 5 -7.52 1.86 17.26
N THR A 6 -6.43 2.16 17.98
CA THR A 6 -6.50 2.42 19.43
C THR A 6 -7.16 3.78 19.71
N THR A 7 -6.80 4.80 18.95
CA THR A 7 -7.36 6.16 19.08
C THR A 7 -8.62 6.39 18.25
N ALA A 8 -8.92 5.49 17.31
CA ALA A 8 -10.17 5.46 16.54
C ALA A 8 -10.99 4.19 16.88
N PRO A 9 -11.53 4.08 18.12
CA PRO A 9 -12.29 2.91 18.55
C PRO A 9 -13.67 2.79 17.88
N TYR A 10 -14.16 3.89 17.30
CA TYR A 10 -15.44 3.94 16.58
C TYR A 10 -15.26 3.94 15.04
N GLY A 11 -14.04 3.67 14.57
CA GLY A 11 -13.68 3.74 13.17
C GLY A 11 -13.04 5.07 12.79
N ASN A 12 -12.26 5.04 11.71
CA ASN A 12 -11.76 6.24 11.08
C ASN A 12 -12.78 6.75 10.04
N PHE A 13 -13.30 7.95 10.28
CA PHE A 13 -14.28 8.65 9.43
C PHE A 13 -13.62 9.38 8.25
N ASP A 14 -12.32 9.65 8.32
CA ASP A 14 -11.60 10.33 7.26
C ASP A 14 -11.40 9.40 6.06
N TYR A 15 -11.34 10.02 4.89
CA TYR A 15 -11.04 9.31 3.65
C TYR A 15 -9.55 8.96 3.57
N PRO A 16 -9.19 7.76 3.09
CA PRO A 16 -7.80 7.43 2.83
C PRO A 16 -7.25 8.38 1.77
N PHE A 17 -6.00 8.76 1.97
CA PHE A 17 -5.32 9.72 1.11
C PHE A 17 -4.45 8.99 0.08
N ASP A 18 -4.57 9.35 -1.20
CA ASP A 18 -3.81 8.68 -2.26
C ASP A 18 -2.42 9.29 -2.43
N LEU A 19 -1.42 8.62 -1.83
CA LEU A 19 -0.03 9.07 -1.86
C LEU A 19 0.57 9.12 -3.27
N VAL A 20 0.12 8.24 -4.17
CA VAL A 20 0.60 8.21 -5.56
C VAL A 20 0.16 9.48 -6.29
N ASN A 21 -1.12 9.82 -6.18
CA ASN A 21 -1.68 11.01 -6.83
C ASN A 21 -1.12 12.30 -6.21
N LEU A 22 -0.92 12.33 -4.89
CA LEU A 22 -0.25 13.46 -4.25
C LEU A 22 1.18 13.65 -4.76
N ALA A 23 1.98 12.57 -4.79
CA ALA A 23 3.37 12.68 -5.23
C ALA A 23 3.46 13.14 -6.69
N LYS A 24 2.59 12.61 -7.56
CA LYS A 24 2.47 13.09 -8.94
C LYS A 24 2.12 14.58 -9.00
N GLY A 25 1.11 15.02 -8.25
CA GLY A 25 0.72 16.43 -8.18
C GLY A 25 1.79 17.34 -7.59
N ALA A 26 2.64 16.83 -6.70
CA ALA A 26 3.77 17.53 -6.10
C ALA A 26 5.02 17.57 -7.01
N GLY A 27 4.98 16.94 -8.20
CA GLY A 27 6.08 16.94 -9.16
C GLY A 27 7.09 15.79 -9.00
N ALA A 28 6.71 14.69 -8.34
CA ALA A 28 7.54 13.49 -8.30
C ALA A 28 7.76 12.95 -9.73
N THR A 29 9.02 12.74 -10.09
CA THR A 29 9.40 12.27 -11.44
C THR A 29 9.40 10.75 -11.56
N PHE A 30 9.34 10.03 -10.44
CA PHE A 30 9.06 8.59 -10.39
C PHE A 30 8.11 8.25 -9.26
N VAL A 31 7.04 7.52 -9.58
CA VAL A 31 6.05 7.05 -8.59
C VAL A 31 5.67 5.62 -8.89
N ALA A 32 5.81 4.74 -7.90
CA ALA A 32 5.45 3.34 -7.99
C ALA A 32 4.70 2.87 -6.73
N ARG A 33 3.88 1.83 -6.88
CA ARG A 33 3.14 1.20 -5.78
C ARG A 33 3.29 -0.32 -5.88
N GLY A 34 3.60 -0.97 -4.76
CA GLY A 34 3.77 -2.41 -4.66
C GLY A 34 3.22 -2.97 -3.36
N ALA A 35 3.15 -4.29 -3.26
CA ALA A 35 2.71 -4.99 -2.06
C ALA A 35 3.72 -6.06 -1.64
N THR A 36 3.84 -6.31 -0.35
CA THR A 36 4.72 -7.36 0.20
C THR A 36 4.35 -8.77 -0.24
N SER A 37 3.12 -8.95 -0.74
CA SER A 37 2.66 -10.22 -1.31
C SER A 37 3.37 -10.61 -2.63
N GLN A 38 4.04 -9.66 -3.28
CA GLN A 38 4.76 -9.79 -4.56
C GLN A 38 6.23 -9.31 -4.45
N PRO A 39 7.09 -10.01 -3.68
CA PRO A 39 8.42 -9.51 -3.32
C PRO A 39 9.34 -9.26 -4.52
N ARG A 40 9.32 -10.14 -5.54
CA ARG A 40 10.14 -9.97 -6.76
C ARG A 40 9.75 -8.76 -7.59
N HIS A 41 8.48 -8.37 -7.56
CA HIS A 41 8.02 -7.17 -8.25
C HIS A 41 8.45 -5.92 -7.48
N LEU A 42 8.29 -5.95 -6.15
CA LEU A 42 8.69 -4.87 -5.26
C LEU A 42 10.20 -4.58 -5.35
N GLU A 43 11.04 -5.62 -5.38
CA GLU A 43 12.49 -5.49 -5.57
C GLU A 43 12.83 -4.70 -6.84
N LYS A 44 12.17 -5.02 -7.96
CA LYS A 44 12.36 -4.31 -9.24
C LYS A 44 11.93 -2.85 -9.16
N LEU A 45 10.79 -2.56 -8.53
CA LEU A 45 10.30 -1.19 -8.37
C LEU A 45 11.26 -0.35 -7.52
N ILE A 46 11.79 -0.93 -6.44
CA ILE A 46 12.78 -0.27 -5.58
C ILE A 46 14.06 -0.01 -6.38
N SER A 47 14.58 -1.00 -7.11
CA SER A 47 15.76 -0.82 -7.96
C SER A 47 15.56 0.30 -8.98
N GLN A 48 14.43 0.31 -9.70
CA GLN A 48 14.10 1.36 -10.68
C GLN A 48 14.00 2.74 -10.04
N GLY A 49 13.43 2.83 -8.83
CA GLY A 49 13.33 4.09 -8.09
C GLY A 49 14.69 4.62 -7.62
N LEU A 50 15.63 3.72 -7.30
CA LEU A 50 17.01 4.07 -6.94
C LEU A 50 17.84 4.49 -8.15
N ASP A 51 17.64 3.86 -9.31
CA ASP A 51 18.35 4.19 -10.56
C ASP A 51 17.84 5.49 -11.22
N HIS A 52 16.67 5.98 -10.80
CA HIS A 52 16.04 7.16 -11.36
C HIS A 52 16.66 8.46 -10.84
N ASN A 53 17.06 9.33 -11.78
CA ASN A 53 17.62 10.64 -11.47
C ASN A 53 16.52 11.67 -11.17
N GLY A 54 16.11 11.74 -9.91
CA GLY A 54 15.10 12.70 -9.44
C GLY A 54 14.44 12.24 -8.16
N PHE A 55 13.30 12.84 -7.82
CA PHE A 55 12.53 12.41 -6.65
C PHE A 55 11.70 11.17 -7.00
N SER A 56 11.92 10.10 -6.24
CA SER A 56 11.26 8.79 -6.41
C SER A 56 10.41 8.46 -5.18
N LEU A 57 9.11 8.21 -5.38
CA LEU A 57 8.23 7.65 -4.35
C LEU A 57 7.90 6.19 -4.68
N VAL A 58 8.17 5.28 -3.73
CA VAL A 58 7.72 3.88 -3.80
C VAL A 58 6.81 3.61 -2.61
N GLU A 59 5.52 3.48 -2.86
CA GLU A 59 4.54 3.11 -1.84
C GLU A 59 4.47 1.59 -1.69
N VAL A 60 4.65 1.10 -0.48
CA VAL A 60 4.67 -0.33 -0.19
C VAL A 60 3.53 -0.69 0.77
N VAL A 61 2.56 -1.45 0.27
CA VAL A 61 1.47 -1.98 1.08
C VAL A 61 1.97 -3.21 1.83
N THR A 62 1.85 -3.17 3.15
CA THR A 62 2.31 -4.22 4.07
C THR A 62 1.18 -4.71 4.96
N GLN A 63 1.26 -5.95 5.42
CA GLN A 63 0.32 -6.50 6.39
C GLN A 63 0.83 -6.27 7.82
N CYS A 64 -0.06 -5.86 8.72
CA CYS A 64 0.21 -5.79 10.15
C CYS A 64 -0.73 -6.75 10.90
N PRO A 65 -0.39 -8.05 11.01
CA PRO A 65 -1.29 -9.05 11.58
C PRO A 65 -1.55 -8.83 13.08
N THR A 66 -0.53 -8.38 13.82
CA THR A 66 -0.56 -8.24 15.28
C THR A 66 -1.52 -7.15 15.76
N TYR A 67 -1.56 -6.01 15.06
CA TYR A 67 -2.33 -4.86 15.49
C TYR A 67 -3.51 -4.57 14.57
N PHE A 68 -3.24 -4.24 13.29
CA PHE A 68 -4.29 -3.87 12.34
C PHE A 68 -5.20 -5.06 12.02
N GLY A 69 -4.63 -6.22 11.68
CA GLY A 69 -5.37 -7.43 11.35
C GLY A 69 -6.23 -7.91 12.52
N ARG A 70 -5.64 -7.98 13.72
CA ARG A 70 -6.34 -8.34 14.96
C ARG A 70 -7.52 -7.41 15.27
N LYS A 71 -7.35 -6.09 15.16
CA LYS A 71 -8.43 -5.11 15.43
C LYS A 71 -9.52 -5.12 14.35
N ASN A 72 -9.15 -5.38 13.10
CA ASN A 72 -10.04 -5.28 11.95
C ASN A 72 -10.55 -6.65 11.47
N LYS A 73 -10.38 -7.71 12.27
CA LYS A 73 -10.85 -9.08 12.01
C LYS A 73 -10.46 -9.59 10.62
N MET A 74 -9.22 -9.35 10.20
CA MET A 74 -8.73 -9.72 8.85
C MET A 74 -8.20 -11.16 8.74
N GLY A 75 -8.59 -12.04 9.67
CA GLY A 75 -8.16 -13.43 9.67
C GLY A 75 -6.70 -13.63 10.08
N SER A 76 -6.11 -14.72 9.59
CA SER A 76 -4.71 -15.10 9.83
C SER A 76 -3.72 -14.27 9.00
N PRO A 77 -2.42 -14.27 9.34
CA PRO A 77 -1.41 -13.61 8.51
C PRO A 77 -1.39 -14.10 7.05
N VAL A 78 -1.75 -15.36 6.81
CA VAL A 78 -1.84 -15.94 5.46
C VAL A 78 -3.03 -15.35 4.71
N ASP A 79 -4.18 -15.23 5.37
CA ASP A 79 -5.38 -14.63 4.78
C ASP A 79 -5.13 -13.18 4.37
N MET A 80 -4.39 -12.43 5.19
CA MET A 80 -3.99 -11.05 4.86
C MET A 80 -3.06 -10.97 3.65
N LEU A 81 -2.11 -11.90 3.52
CA LEU A 81 -1.24 -11.97 2.35
C LEU A 81 -2.02 -12.33 1.09
N GLN A 82 -2.98 -13.25 1.20
CA GLN A 82 -3.85 -13.62 0.10
C GLN A 82 -4.74 -12.45 -0.33
N TRP A 83 -5.34 -11.75 0.64
CA TRP A 83 -6.09 -10.52 0.40
C TRP A 83 -5.26 -9.49 -0.38
N GLN A 84 -3.99 -9.29 0.02
CA GLN A 84 -3.10 -8.39 -0.73
C GLN A 84 -2.86 -8.85 -2.16
N ARG A 85 -2.74 -10.16 -2.44
CA ARG A 85 -2.56 -10.66 -3.82
C ARG A 85 -3.80 -10.42 -4.67
N GLU A 86 -4.97 -10.67 -4.11
CA GLU A 86 -6.26 -10.52 -4.80
C GLU A 86 -6.61 -9.04 -5.05
N ASN A 87 -6.20 -8.15 -4.15
CA ASN A 87 -6.53 -6.72 -4.20
C ASN A 87 -5.39 -5.84 -4.76
N THR A 88 -4.27 -6.44 -5.18
CA THR A 88 -3.16 -5.72 -5.84
C THR A 88 -2.94 -6.29 -7.23
N SER A 89 -3.39 -5.57 -8.27
CA SER A 89 -3.09 -5.95 -9.64
C SER A 89 -1.65 -5.57 -10.01
N THR A 90 -0.88 -6.49 -10.62
CA THR A 90 0.49 -6.26 -11.13
C THR A 90 0.51 -5.37 -12.39
N SER A 91 -0.66 -5.00 -12.90
CA SER A 91 -0.82 -4.17 -14.09
C SER A 91 -0.48 -2.73 -13.75
N GLY A 92 0.41 -2.09 -14.51
CA GLY A 92 0.74 -0.66 -14.44
C GLY A 92 -0.43 0.27 -14.78
N LYS A 93 -1.57 0.06 -14.14
CA LYS A 93 -2.71 0.96 -14.10
C LYS A 93 -2.78 1.49 -12.67
N GLU A 94 -2.96 2.79 -12.60
CA GLU A 94 -3.22 3.58 -11.40
C GLU A 94 -4.49 3.05 -10.73
N GLY A 95 -4.35 1.92 -10.03
CA GLY A 95 -5.40 1.26 -9.30
C GLY A 95 -5.22 1.63 -7.84
N THR A 96 -6.13 2.46 -7.36
CA THR A 96 -6.37 2.69 -5.94
C THR A 96 -6.39 1.35 -5.22
N ILE A 97 -5.37 1.07 -4.41
CA ILE A 97 -5.50 0.03 -3.39
C ILE A 97 -6.46 0.65 -2.36
N PRO A 98 -7.60 0.02 -2.05
CA PRO A 98 -8.61 0.60 -1.15
C PRO A 98 -8.13 0.78 0.30
#